data_AF-A0A8S3EX47-F1
#
_entry.id   AF-A0A8S3EX47-F1
#
_cell.length_a   1.000
_cell.length_b   1.000
_cell.length_c   1.000
_cell.angle_alpha   90.00
_cell.angle_beta   90.00
_cell.angle_gamma   90.00
#
_symmetry.space_group_name_H-M   'P 1'
#
loop_
_entity.id
_entity.type
_entity.pdbx_description
1 polymer ?
#
loop_
_entity_poly.entity_id
_entity_poly.type
_entity_poly.pdbx_seq_one_letter_code
_entity_poly.pdbx_strand_id
1 'polypeptide(L)'
;EPTFLTTFIGCIVKNLNKPSNNYRYSKSVEQFALSLYILGAKMTYQFVRMNLSPALPSVQTLNKLISSSDLRVNEAQFLFDKLYEYFNGIDVKYAFAAEDCTGVIRKINYDQQTNSFVGFATPLVNGIPVSKYYQTNSFNQLESWFNSSDKSSLLNMHMIQPLPSSNNSPASSAFLLSGYGVLNTYTSMEILRRLLFIFNNSLQKNIRIIGFSTDGDAKYLRAMGLVSDFFASLPYFKLDERRAAFDLTTTTTTTTK
;
A
#
# COMPACT_ATOMS: atom_id res chain seq x y z
N GLU A 1 26.29 -23.70 -7.30
CA GLU A 1 25.09 -23.74 -6.42
C GLU A 1 24.02 -24.64 -7.01
N PRO A 2 23.19 -25.33 -6.21
CA PRO A 2 22.07 -26.11 -6.72
C PRO A 2 21.06 -25.20 -7.41
N THR A 3 20.66 -25.55 -8.64
CA THR A 3 19.63 -24.80 -9.38
C THR A 3 18.25 -24.98 -8.74
N PHE A 4 17.31 -24.09 -9.05
CA PHE A 4 15.91 -24.26 -8.62
C PHE A 4 15.36 -25.63 -9.00
N LEU A 5 15.60 -26.10 -10.23
CA LEU A 5 15.14 -27.41 -10.70
C LEU A 5 15.68 -28.56 -9.85
N THR A 6 16.97 -28.55 -9.50
CA THR A 6 17.54 -29.58 -8.62
C THR A 6 16.93 -29.56 -7.22
N THR A 7 16.67 -28.36 -6.68
CA THR A 7 16.00 -28.19 -5.39
C THR A 7 14.55 -28.69 -5.43
N PHE A 8 13.83 -28.37 -6.50
CA PHE A 8 12.44 -28.77 -6.72
C PHE A 8 12.30 -30.30 -6.83
N ILE A 9 13.12 -30.93 -7.68
CA ILE A 9 13.16 -32.40 -7.82
C ILE A 9 13.54 -33.05 -6.49
N GLY A 10 14.55 -32.52 -5.80
CA GLY A 10 14.95 -33.02 -4.48
C GLY A 10 13.83 -32.94 -3.44
N CYS A 11 13.03 -31.88 -3.45
CA CYS A 11 11.83 -31.76 -2.59
C CYS A 11 10.78 -32.83 -2.92
N ILE A 12 10.53 -33.08 -4.21
CA ILE A 12 9.59 -34.13 -4.65
C ILE A 12 10.03 -35.49 -4.13
N VAL A 13 11.28 -35.88 -4.39
CA VAL A 13 11.82 -37.19 -3.97
C VAL A 13 11.74 -37.36 -2.45
N LYS A 14 12.05 -36.31 -1.68
CA LYS A 14 11.94 -36.33 -0.21
C LYS A 14 10.51 -36.46 0.29
N ASN A 15 9.54 -35.91 -0.43
CA ASN A 15 8.13 -35.94 -0.03
C ASN A 15 7.41 -37.21 -0.51
N LEU A 16 7.82 -37.83 -1.61
CA LEU A 16 7.26 -39.10 -2.09
C LEU A 16 7.37 -40.22 -1.05
N ASN A 17 8.43 -40.20 -0.23
CA ASN A 17 8.64 -41.19 0.83
C ASN A 17 7.93 -40.83 2.16
N LYS A 18 7.06 -39.82 2.17
CA LYS A 18 6.39 -39.32 3.38
C LYS A 18 4.87 -39.41 3.22
N PRO A 19 4.14 -39.55 4.33
CA PRO A 19 2.69 -39.36 4.30
C PRO A 19 2.35 -37.91 3.95
N SER A 20 1.19 -37.72 3.32
CA SER A 20 0.76 -36.43 2.75
C SER A 20 0.62 -35.28 3.75
N ASN A 21 0.44 -35.60 5.03
CA ASN A 21 0.42 -34.65 6.15
C ASN A 21 1.82 -34.13 6.55
N ASN A 22 2.89 -34.78 6.10
CA ASN A 22 4.27 -34.49 6.49
C ASN A 22 5.15 -33.97 5.36
N TYR A 23 4.55 -33.54 4.25
CA TYR A 23 5.29 -32.84 3.21
C TYR A 23 5.96 -31.58 3.76
N ARG A 24 7.19 -31.35 3.32
CA ARG A 24 8.00 -30.18 3.67
C ARG A 24 8.59 -29.60 2.40
N TYR A 25 8.63 -28.28 2.33
CA TYR A 25 9.06 -27.55 1.15
C TYR A 25 10.23 -26.65 1.53
N SER A 26 11.17 -26.46 0.61
CA SER A 26 12.20 -25.44 0.77
C SER A 26 11.59 -24.06 0.52
N LYS A 27 12.26 -23.02 1.02
CA LYS A 27 11.86 -21.62 0.80
C LYS A 27 11.71 -21.27 -0.69
N SER A 28 12.59 -21.79 -1.55
CA SER A 28 12.52 -21.55 -3.00
C SER A 28 11.28 -22.18 -3.63
N VAL A 29 10.86 -23.36 -3.17
CA VAL A 29 9.63 -24.02 -3.64
C VAL A 29 8.38 -23.30 -3.12
N GLU A 30 8.41 -22.83 -1.87
CA GLU A 30 7.34 -22.00 -1.32
C GLU A 30 7.17 -20.68 -2.08
N GLN A 31 8.28 -19.99 -2.40
CA GLN A 31 8.27 -18.77 -3.21
C GLN A 31 7.73 -19.03 -4.62
N PHE A 32 8.19 -20.07 -5.29
CA PHE A 32 7.66 -20.48 -6.60
C PHE A 32 6.15 -20.76 -6.53
N ALA A 33 5.70 -21.49 -5.50
CA ALA A 33 4.30 -21.83 -5.31
C ALA A 33 3.44 -20.59 -5.04
N LEU A 34 3.94 -19.63 -4.24
CA LEU A 34 3.28 -18.34 -4.01
C LEU A 34 3.17 -17.54 -5.30
N SER A 35 4.26 -17.41 -6.08
CA SER A 35 4.23 -16.71 -7.37
C SER A 35 3.23 -17.34 -8.34
N LEU A 36 3.22 -18.68 -8.45
CA LEU A 36 2.26 -19.39 -9.29
C LEU A 36 0.81 -19.18 -8.81
N TYR A 37 0.57 -19.16 -7.50
CA TYR A 37 -0.75 -18.93 -6.93
C TYR A 37 -1.25 -17.49 -7.14
N ILE A 38 -0.38 -16.50 -6.96
CA ILE A 38 -0.71 -15.08 -7.14
C ILE A 38 -0.94 -14.75 -8.62
N LEU A 39 -0.06 -15.20 -9.51
CA LEU A 39 -0.13 -14.88 -10.94
C LEU A 39 -1.14 -15.76 -11.69
N GLY A 40 -1.22 -17.06 -11.35
CA GLY A 40 -2.10 -18.01 -12.02
C GLY A 40 -3.48 -18.13 -11.39
N ALA A 41 -3.70 -17.53 -10.21
CA ALA A 41 -4.89 -17.71 -9.38
C ALA A 41 -5.10 -19.15 -8.88
N LYS A 42 -6.13 -19.31 -8.02
CA LYS A 42 -6.40 -20.55 -7.28
C LYS A 42 -6.63 -21.77 -8.20
N MET A 43 -7.37 -21.62 -9.29
CA MET A 43 -7.75 -22.76 -10.15
C MET A 43 -6.53 -23.32 -10.89
N THR A 44 -5.72 -22.45 -11.49
CA THR A 44 -4.46 -22.86 -12.15
C THR A 44 -3.52 -23.52 -11.16
N TYR A 45 -3.34 -22.92 -9.98
CA TYR A 45 -2.49 -23.51 -8.94
C TYR A 45 -2.96 -24.90 -8.52
N GLN A 46 -4.26 -25.07 -8.29
CA GLN A 46 -4.84 -26.36 -7.92
C GLN A 46 -4.67 -27.40 -9.02
N PHE A 47 -4.89 -27.02 -10.29
CA PHE A 47 -4.67 -27.89 -11.44
C PHE A 47 -3.21 -28.39 -11.48
N VAL A 48 -2.24 -27.49 -11.41
CA VAL A 48 -0.81 -27.86 -11.42
C VAL A 48 -0.46 -28.74 -10.22
N ARG A 49 -0.94 -28.38 -9.02
CA ARG A 49 -0.70 -29.15 -7.80
C ARG A 49 -1.26 -30.57 -7.87
N MET A 50 -2.44 -30.77 -8.47
CA MET A 50 -3.03 -32.11 -8.61
C MET A 50 -2.20 -32.99 -9.54
N ASN A 51 -1.67 -32.42 -10.63
CA ASN A 51 -0.82 -33.14 -11.59
C ASN A 51 0.62 -33.34 -11.08
N LEU A 52 1.06 -32.54 -10.11
CA LEU A 52 2.40 -32.58 -9.52
C LEU A 52 2.36 -32.87 -8.02
N SER A 53 1.45 -33.72 -7.52
CA SER A 53 1.51 -34.15 -6.11
C SER A 53 2.69 -35.11 -5.94
N PRO A 54 3.66 -34.90 -5.01
CA PRO A 54 3.69 -34.05 -3.81
C PRO A 54 4.59 -32.79 -3.88
N ALA A 55 4.74 -32.20 -5.06
CA ALA A 55 5.69 -31.13 -5.35
C ALA A 55 5.31 -29.76 -4.75
N LEU A 56 4.02 -29.49 -4.58
CA LEU A 56 3.52 -28.14 -4.24
C LEU A 56 2.70 -28.10 -2.93
N PRO A 57 2.89 -27.05 -2.09
CA PRO A 57 2.14 -26.84 -0.87
C PRO A 57 0.61 -26.83 -1.04
N SER A 58 -0.13 -27.13 0.03
CA SER A 58 -1.58 -26.94 0.03
C SER A 58 -1.95 -25.46 -0.01
N VAL A 59 -3.16 -25.14 -0.48
CA VAL A 59 -3.68 -23.76 -0.46
C VAL A 59 -3.72 -23.20 0.98
N GLN A 60 -4.01 -24.04 1.97
CA GLN A 60 -3.95 -23.65 3.38
C GLN A 60 -2.55 -23.22 3.81
N THR A 61 -1.52 -23.93 3.34
CA THR A 61 -0.11 -23.58 3.60
C THR A 61 0.24 -22.26 2.94
N LEU A 62 -0.19 -22.05 1.68
CA LEU A 62 0.01 -20.77 1.00
C LEU A 62 -0.68 -19.61 1.71
N ASN A 63 -1.94 -19.77 2.11
CA ASN A 63 -2.66 -18.74 2.86
C ASN A 63 -1.96 -18.42 4.18
N LYS A 64 -1.41 -19.43 4.89
CA LYS A 64 -0.62 -19.20 6.09
C LYS A 64 0.63 -18.38 5.78
N LEU A 65 1.36 -18.73 4.71
CA LEU A 65 2.56 -18.00 4.27
C LEU A 65 2.23 -16.53 3.94
N ILE A 66 1.14 -16.28 3.20
CA ILE A 66 0.66 -14.93 2.87
C ILE A 66 0.32 -14.16 4.14
N SER A 67 -0.48 -14.75 5.03
CA SER A 67 -0.90 -14.13 6.29
C SER A 67 0.25 -13.89 7.27
N SER A 68 1.35 -14.65 7.15
CA SER A 68 2.57 -14.45 7.95
C SER A 68 3.59 -13.53 7.30
N SER A 69 3.32 -13.02 6.08
CA SER A 69 4.25 -12.12 5.41
C SER A 69 4.31 -10.76 6.12
N ASP A 70 5.50 -10.16 6.11
CA ASP A 70 5.77 -8.85 6.69
C ASP A 70 5.30 -7.69 5.78
N LEU A 71 4.72 -8.03 4.62
CA LEU A 71 4.20 -7.09 3.61
C LEU A 71 2.69 -6.89 3.71
N ARG A 72 2.05 -7.36 4.79
CA ARG A 72 0.63 -7.12 5.01
C ARG A 72 0.38 -5.61 5.21
N VAL A 73 -0.45 -5.04 4.35
CA VAL A 73 -0.89 -3.64 4.46
C VAL A 73 -2.09 -3.57 5.39
N ASN A 74 -2.00 -2.76 6.45
CA ASN A 74 -3.15 -2.42 7.28
C ASN A 74 -3.82 -1.15 6.73
N GLU A 75 -5.14 -1.07 6.86
CA GLU A 75 -5.89 0.11 6.41
C GLU A 75 -5.32 1.40 7.03
N ALA A 76 -5.16 2.42 6.18
CA ALA A 76 -4.68 3.76 6.54
C ALA A 76 -3.26 3.82 7.12
N GLN A 77 -2.49 2.73 7.08
CA GLN A 77 -1.10 2.73 7.49
C GLN A 77 -0.19 3.11 6.32
N PHE A 78 0.67 4.11 6.52
CA PHE A 78 1.76 4.41 5.59
C PHE A 78 3.00 3.60 5.93
N LEU A 79 3.53 2.87 4.95
CA LEU A 79 4.64 1.93 5.12
C LEU A 79 6.00 2.54 4.72
N PHE A 80 6.37 3.71 5.28
CA PHE A 80 7.61 4.40 4.91
C PHE A 80 8.90 3.61 5.23
N ASP A 81 8.91 2.84 6.32
CA ASP A 81 10.08 2.01 6.67
C ASP A 81 10.26 0.86 5.66
N LYS A 82 9.16 0.23 5.23
CA LYS A 82 9.20 -0.82 4.20
C LYS A 82 9.51 -0.25 2.82
N LEU A 83 9.06 0.97 2.52
CA LEU A 83 9.46 1.69 1.32
C LEU A 83 10.98 1.92 1.30
N TYR A 84 11.56 2.33 2.43
CA TYR A 84 13.02 2.50 2.56
C TYR A 84 13.78 1.19 2.37
N GLU A 85 13.34 0.10 3.01
CA GLU A 85 13.91 -1.25 2.80
C GLU A 85 13.85 -1.66 1.33
N TYR A 86 12.72 -1.41 0.66
CA TYR A 86 12.53 -1.71 -0.75
C TYR A 86 13.49 -0.94 -1.65
N PHE A 87 13.59 0.39 -1.47
CA PHE A 87 14.45 1.26 -2.28
C PHE A 87 15.94 0.94 -2.10
N ASN A 88 16.36 0.60 -0.89
CA ASN A 88 17.73 0.12 -0.63
C ASN A 88 18.01 -1.23 -1.30
N GLY A 89 17.03 -2.13 -1.31
CA GLY A 89 17.17 -3.45 -1.93
C GLY A 89 17.36 -3.40 -3.45
N ILE A 90 16.86 -2.34 -4.11
CA ILE A 90 16.99 -2.12 -5.56
C ILE A 90 18.02 -1.05 -5.93
N ASP A 91 18.70 -0.44 -4.94
CA ASP A 91 19.66 0.66 -5.11
C ASP A 91 19.11 1.83 -5.95
N VAL A 92 17.93 2.33 -5.58
CA VAL A 92 17.27 3.48 -6.21
C VAL A 92 16.98 4.56 -5.18
N LYS A 93 17.02 5.83 -5.60
CA LYS A 93 16.74 7.01 -4.74
C LYS A 93 15.62 7.91 -5.25
N TYR A 94 15.26 7.79 -6.52
CA TYR A 94 14.26 8.67 -7.15
C TYR A 94 12.97 7.91 -7.40
N ALA A 95 11.84 8.58 -7.25
CA ALA A 95 10.53 7.97 -7.46
C ALA A 95 9.50 8.97 -7.97
N PHE A 96 8.44 8.43 -8.57
CA PHE A 96 7.19 9.14 -8.80
C PHE A 96 6.14 8.60 -7.84
N ALA A 97 5.34 9.48 -7.25
CA ALA A 97 4.20 9.09 -6.41
C ALA A 97 2.91 9.19 -7.21
N ALA A 98 1.97 8.28 -6.97
CA ALA A 98 0.65 8.31 -7.57
C ALA A 98 -0.43 8.12 -6.49
N GLU A 99 -1.46 8.95 -6.56
CA GLU A 99 -2.67 8.84 -5.73
C GLU A 99 -3.88 8.66 -6.65
N ASP A 100 -4.71 7.66 -6.38
CA ASP A 100 -5.95 7.42 -7.12
C ASP A 100 -7.03 6.77 -6.22
N CYS A 101 -8.30 6.91 -6.61
CA CYS A 101 -9.44 6.33 -5.94
C CYS A 101 -10.21 5.39 -6.88
N THR A 102 -10.45 4.16 -6.45
CA THR A 102 -11.32 3.22 -7.16
C THR A 102 -12.62 2.97 -6.40
N GLY A 103 -13.72 2.75 -7.12
CA GLY A 103 -14.99 2.32 -6.52
C GLY A 103 -14.87 0.96 -5.83
N VAL A 104 -15.50 0.81 -4.66
CA VAL A 104 -15.53 -0.45 -3.92
C VAL A 104 -16.94 -0.85 -3.48
N ILE A 105 -17.13 -2.16 -3.27
CA ILE A 105 -18.35 -2.69 -2.68
C ILE A 105 -18.40 -2.28 -1.21
N ARG A 106 -19.50 -1.65 -0.80
CA ARG A 106 -19.73 -1.13 0.56
C ARG A 106 -19.97 -2.27 1.56
N LYS A 107 -18.90 -2.97 1.93
CA LYS A 107 -18.93 -4.09 2.88
C LYS A 107 -17.96 -3.86 4.02
N ILE A 108 -18.44 -4.09 5.24
CA ILE A 108 -17.63 -4.08 6.45
C ILE A 108 -17.13 -5.51 6.69
N ASN A 109 -15.84 -5.67 6.95
CA ASN A 109 -15.24 -6.93 7.36
C ASN A 109 -14.49 -6.73 8.67
N TYR A 110 -14.52 -7.75 9.52
CA TYR A 110 -13.72 -7.78 10.74
C TYR A 110 -12.36 -8.42 10.45
N ASP A 111 -11.28 -7.75 10.87
CA ASP A 111 -9.93 -8.29 10.87
C ASP A 111 -9.57 -8.80 12.26
N GLN A 112 -9.52 -10.12 12.41
CA GLN A 112 -9.19 -10.78 13.66
C GLN A 112 -7.75 -10.49 14.13
N GLN A 113 -6.81 -10.25 13.21
CA GLN A 113 -5.40 -10.07 13.58
C GLN A 113 -5.16 -8.73 14.28
N THR A 114 -5.84 -7.68 13.83
CA THR A 114 -5.73 -6.33 14.38
C THR A 114 -6.85 -5.99 15.35
N ASN A 115 -7.86 -6.86 15.46
CA ASN A 115 -9.12 -6.59 16.17
C ASN A 115 -9.76 -5.28 15.72
N SER A 116 -9.87 -5.10 14.40
CA SER A 116 -10.40 -3.87 13.80
C SER A 116 -11.42 -4.16 12.70
N PHE A 117 -12.28 -3.19 12.42
CA PHE A 117 -13.23 -3.26 11.33
C PHE A 117 -12.73 -2.47 10.12
N VAL A 118 -12.76 -3.09 8.94
CA VAL A 118 -12.33 -2.53 7.66
C VAL A 118 -13.55 -2.32 6.77
N GLY A 119 -13.60 -1.20 6.04
CA GLY A 119 -14.66 -0.90 5.07
C GLY A 119 -15.62 0.23 5.48
N PHE A 120 -15.43 0.80 6.67
CA PHE A 120 -15.95 2.13 6.97
C PHE A 120 -15.13 3.20 6.24
N ALA A 121 -15.70 4.39 6.05
CA ALA A 121 -14.96 5.55 5.56
C ALA A 121 -13.96 5.99 6.65
N THR A 122 -12.67 5.89 6.35
CA THR A 122 -11.62 6.25 7.29
C THR A 122 -11.63 7.76 7.55
N PRO A 123 -11.69 8.21 8.81
CA PRO A 123 -11.58 9.62 9.14
C PRO A 123 -10.22 10.20 8.71
N LEU A 124 -10.26 11.42 8.20
CA LEU A 124 -9.07 12.16 7.80
C LEU A 124 -8.82 13.30 8.80
N VAL A 125 -7.59 13.42 9.28
CA VAL A 125 -7.12 14.58 10.04
C VAL A 125 -6.14 15.33 9.16
N ASN A 126 -6.52 16.52 8.72
CA ASN A 126 -5.74 17.33 7.78
C ASN A 126 -5.40 16.58 6.48
N GLY A 127 -6.32 15.73 6.00
CA GLY A 127 -6.14 14.90 4.81
C GLY A 127 -5.34 13.63 5.02
N ILE A 128 -4.77 13.42 6.21
CA ILE A 128 -4.06 12.18 6.55
C ILE A 128 -5.05 11.22 7.19
N PRO A 129 -5.17 9.98 6.69
CA PRO A 129 -6.08 8.99 7.27
C PRO A 129 -5.60 8.54 8.66
N VAL A 130 -6.54 8.33 9.56
CA VAL A 130 -6.24 7.85 10.92
C VAL A 130 -6.17 6.33 10.93
N SER A 131 -4.95 5.79 11.04
CA SER A 131 -4.75 4.34 11.14
C SER A 131 -5.39 3.77 12.40
N LYS A 132 -5.96 2.56 12.29
CA LYS A 132 -6.59 1.81 13.38
C LYS A 132 -7.76 2.54 14.07
N TYR A 133 -8.41 3.48 13.39
CA TYR A 133 -9.54 4.23 13.97
C TYR A 133 -10.68 3.31 14.43
N TYR A 134 -11.01 2.30 13.64
CA TYR A 134 -12.08 1.33 13.94
C TYR A 134 -11.60 0.10 14.71
N GLN A 135 -10.63 0.28 15.61
CA GLN A 135 -10.15 -0.74 16.55
C GLN A 135 -10.84 -0.54 17.91
N THR A 136 -11.51 -1.57 18.43
CA THR A 136 -12.19 -1.46 19.73
C THR A 136 -12.35 -2.80 20.43
N ASN A 137 -12.40 -2.76 21.77
CA ASN A 137 -12.81 -3.87 22.61
C ASN A 137 -14.24 -3.68 23.18
N SER A 138 -14.93 -2.61 22.79
CA SER A 138 -16.25 -2.22 23.33
C SER A 138 -17.36 -2.45 22.31
N PHE A 139 -18.37 -3.24 22.70
CA PHE A 139 -19.57 -3.46 21.89
C PHE A 139 -20.36 -2.16 21.66
N ASN A 140 -20.47 -1.29 22.66
CA ASN A 140 -21.19 -0.02 22.52
C ASN A 140 -20.52 0.90 21.49
N GLN A 141 -19.18 0.89 21.44
CA GLN A 141 -18.43 1.64 20.44
C GLN A 141 -18.68 1.06 19.03
N LEU A 142 -18.70 -0.26 18.92
CA LEU A 142 -19.02 -0.96 17.68
C LEU A 142 -20.42 -0.61 17.18
N GLU A 143 -21.43 -0.72 18.05
CA GLU A 143 -22.81 -0.38 17.73
C GLU A 143 -22.93 1.09 17.29
N SER A 144 -22.26 2.00 18.01
CA SER A 144 -22.19 3.40 17.62
C SER A 144 -21.65 3.59 16.20
N TRP A 145 -20.56 2.93 15.83
CA TRP A 145 -20.01 3.01 14.47
C TRP A 145 -20.95 2.46 13.41
N PHE A 146 -21.61 1.33 13.65
CA PHE A 146 -22.56 0.75 12.69
C PHE A 146 -23.78 1.65 12.44
N ASN A 147 -24.17 2.45 13.44
CA ASN A 147 -25.30 3.37 13.35
C ASN A 147 -24.93 4.75 12.81
N SER A 148 -23.68 5.19 12.96
CA SER A 148 -23.26 6.58 12.69
C SER A 148 -22.18 6.74 11.63
N SER A 149 -21.38 5.71 11.35
CA SER A 149 -20.26 5.79 10.41
C SER A 149 -20.68 5.33 9.02
N ASP A 150 -20.33 6.12 8.01
CA ASP A 150 -20.56 5.77 6.63
C ASP A 150 -19.67 4.61 6.18
N LYS A 151 -20.23 3.76 5.32
CA LYS A 151 -19.46 2.73 4.61
C LYS A 151 -18.67 3.39 3.49
N SER A 152 -17.42 2.99 3.35
CA SER A 152 -16.55 3.48 2.28
C SER A 152 -17.14 3.14 0.91
N SER A 153 -17.19 4.13 0.01
CA SER A 153 -17.56 3.94 -1.39
C SER A 153 -16.35 3.90 -2.33
N LEU A 154 -15.19 4.39 -1.87
CA LEU A 154 -13.97 4.51 -2.64
C LEU A 154 -12.79 3.95 -1.84
N LEU A 155 -11.88 3.25 -2.50
CA LEU A 155 -10.57 2.90 -1.94
C LEU A 155 -9.54 3.88 -2.52
N ASN A 156 -8.98 4.73 -1.67
CA ASN A 156 -7.86 5.59 -2.02
C ASN A 156 -6.55 4.80 -1.85
N MET A 157 -5.70 4.81 -2.87
CA MET A 157 -4.41 4.11 -2.89
C MET A 157 -3.27 5.07 -3.21
N HIS A 158 -2.14 4.82 -2.54
CA HIS A 158 -0.90 5.56 -2.73
C HIS A 158 0.18 4.60 -3.23
N MET A 159 0.65 4.83 -4.45
CA MET A 159 1.68 4.01 -5.08
C MET A 159 2.95 4.83 -5.27
N ILE A 160 4.11 4.22 -5.03
CA ILE A 160 5.43 4.83 -5.27
C ILE A 160 6.14 4.02 -6.33
N GLN A 161 6.36 4.61 -7.50
CA GLN A 161 7.08 4.00 -8.62
C GLN A 161 8.56 4.39 -8.56
N PRO A 162 9.49 3.45 -8.32
CA PRO A 162 10.91 3.74 -8.41
C PRO A 162 11.30 4.14 -9.83
N LEU A 163 12.23 5.09 -9.93
CA LEU A 163 12.82 5.55 -11.18
C LEU A 163 14.27 5.07 -11.23
N PRO A 164 14.58 4.05 -12.05
CA PRO A 164 15.92 3.51 -12.13
C PRO A 164 16.91 4.59 -12.59
N SER A 165 18.07 4.62 -11.94
CA SER A 165 19.12 5.62 -12.25
C SER A 165 19.96 5.24 -13.47
N SER A 166 19.83 4.01 -13.96
CA SER A 166 20.54 3.51 -15.14
C SER A 166 19.62 2.66 -16.03
N ASN A 167 19.87 2.67 -17.34
CA ASN A 167 19.13 1.87 -18.32
C ASN A 167 19.29 0.35 -18.12
N ASN A 168 20.24 -0.09 -17.29
CA ASN A 168 20.53 -1.50 -17.02
C ASN A 168 19.89 -2.00 -15.71
N SER A 169 19.22 -1.13 -14.95
CA SER A 169 18.50 -1.55 -13.75
C SER A 169 17.18 -2.23 -14.16
N PRO A 170 16.86 -3.42 -13.62
CA PRO A 170 15.63 -4.12 -13.95
C PRO A 170 14.41 -3.25 -13.63
N ALA A 171 13.37 -3.36 -14.45
CA ALA A 171 12.10 -2.66 -14.24
C ALA A 171 11.59 -2.97 -12.82
N SER A 172 11.52 -1.93 -11.99
CA SER A 172 11.10 -2.06 -10.60
C SER A 172 9.59 -1.86 -10.50
N SER A 173 8.91 -2.76 -9.79
CA SER A 173 7.46 -2.66 -9.57
C SER A 173 7.11 -1.47 -8.68
N ALA A 174 5.94 -0.87 -8.89
CA ALA A 174 5.41 0.12 -7.96
C ALA A 174 5.21 -0.49 -6.56
N PHE A 175 5.51 0.29 -5.54
CA PHE A 175 5.32 -0.07 -4.14
C PHE A 175 4.01 0.53 -3.61
N LEU A 176 3.13 -0.30 -3.04
CA LEU A 176 1.92 0.17 -2.37
C LEU A 176 2.27 0.76 -1.00
N LEU A 177 2.22 2.09 -0.89
CA LEU A 177 2.59 2.81 0.32
C LEU A 177 1.49 2.82 1.37
N SER A 178 0.24 3.03 0.95
CA SER A 178 -0.93 3.11 1.84
C SER A 178 -2.21 2.88 1.03
N GLY A 179 -3.24 2.34 1.69
CA GLY A 179 -4.58 2.21 1.12
C GLY A 179 -5.65 2.32 2.21
N TYR A 180 -6.74 3.01 1.92
CA TYR A 180 -7.84 3.21 2.88
C TYR A 180 -9.17 3.56 2.23
N GLY A 181 -10.26 3.14 2.89
CA GLY A 181 -11.61 3.49 2.48
C GLY A 181 -11.93 4.96 2.73
N VAL A 182 -12.57 5.63 1.76
CA VAL A 182 -13.01 7.03 1.86
C VAL A 182 -14.36 7.25 1.19
N LEU A 183 -14.94 8.41 1.49
CA LEU A 183 -15.97 9.05 0.67
C LEU A 183 -15.33 10.14 -0.19
N ASN A 184 -16.03 10.60 -1.24
CA ASN A 184 -15.60 11.76 -2.03
C ASN A 184 -15.92 13.11 -1.34
N THR A 185 -15.68 13.21 -0.04
CA THR A 185 -15.99 14.40 0.78
C THR A 185 -14.76 15.25 1.10
N TYR A 186 -13.56 14.71 0.90
CA TYR A 186 -12.31 15.45 1.13
C TYR A 186 -12.14 16.62 0.15
N THR A 187 -11.34 17.60 0.58
CA THR A 187 -11.08 18.87 -0.12
C THR A 187 -9.74 18.86 -0.86
N SER A 188 -9.53 19.82 -1.78
CA SER A 188 -8.24 19.99 -2.44
C SER A 188 -7.09 20.28 -1.46
N MET A 189 -7.40 20.96 -0.34
CA MET A 189 -6.42 21.25 0.70
C MET A 189 -5.98 20.00 1.46
N GLU A 190 -6.89 19.08 1.72
CA GLU A 190 -6.58 17.81 2.35
C GLU A 190 -5.75 16.90 1.44
N ILE A 191 -6.05 16.90 0.13
CA ILE A 191 -5.21 16.23 -0.87
C ILE A 191 -3.79 16.82 -0.81
N LEU A 192 -3.65 18.15 -0.93
CA LEU A 192 -2.34 18.81 -0.90
C LEU A 192 -1.53 18.46 0.36
N ARG A 193 -2.15 18.53 1.54
CA ARG A 193 -1.49 18.18 2.81
C ARG A 193 -1.01 16.74 2.83
N ARG A 194 -1.78 15.82 2.25
CA ARG A 194 -1.40 14.41 2.11
C ARG A 194 -0.23 14.21 1.16
N LEU A 195 -0.21 14.88 0.01
CA LEU A 195 0.93 14.81 -0.91
C LEU A 195 2.21 15.33 -0.24
N LEU A 196 2.13 16.46 0.47
CA LEU A 196 3.27 17.01 1.23
C LEU A 196 3.73 16.09 2.37
N PHE A 197 2.79 15.43 3.05
CA PHE A 197 3.11 14.43 4.07
C PHE A 197 3.91 13.26 3.47
N ILE A 198 3.48 12.73 2.33
CA ILE A 198 4.19 11.64 1.62
C ILE A 198 5.57 12.10 1.18
N PHE A 199 5.67 13.30 0.61
CA PHE A 199 6.93 13.89 0.18
C PHE A 199 7.93 14.00 1.34
N ASN A 200 7.53 14.64 2.44
CA ASN A 200 8.41 14.90 3.58
C ASN A 200 8.88 13.61 4.25
N ASN A 201 7.98 12.64 4.47
CA ASN A 201 8.36 11.35 5.08
C ASN A 201 9.28 10.53 4.16
N SER A 202 9.06 10.57 2.84
CA SER A 202 9.95 9.91 1.87
C SER A 202 11.33 10.57 1.86
N LEU A 203 11.38 11.90 1.89
CA LEU A 203 12.63 12.66 1.91
C LEU A 203 13.46 12.35 3.18
N GLN A 204 12.82 12.23 4.35
CA GLN A 204 13.48 11.81 5.59
C GLN A 204 14.13 10.43 5.50
N LYS A 205 13.64 9.57 4.60
CA LYS A 205 14.20 8.25 4.29
C LYS A 205 15.14 8.25 3.08
N ASN A 206 15.60 9.44 2.65
CA ASN A 206 16.47 9.62 1.48
C ASN A 206 15.87 9.13 0.15
N ILE A 207 14.52 9.12 0.06
CA ILE A 207 13.78 8.84 -1.16
C ILE A 207 13.27 10.17 -1.72
N ARG A 208 13.70 10.51 -2.93
CA ARG A 208 13.34 11.76 -3.61
C ARG A 208 12.16 11.54 -4.53
N ILE A 209 10.98 11.98 -4.09
CA ILE A 209 9.80 12.06 -4.95
C ILE A 209 9.99 13.25 -5.89
N ILE A 210 10.12 12.98 -7.19
CA ILE A 210 10.34 14.04 -8.19
C ILE A 210 9.03 14.62 -8.74
N GLY A 211 7.91 13.95 -8.50
CA GLY A 211 6.60 14.39 -8.93
C GLY A 211 5.49 13.47 -8.46
N PHE A 212 4.27 13.97 -8.62
CA PHE A 212 3.03 13.30 -8.27
C PHE A 212 2.15 13.14 -9.50
N SER A 213 1.46 11.99 -9.60
CA SER A 213 0.39 11.73 -10.56
C SER A 213 -0.91 11.57 -9.79
N THR A 214 -1.97 12.22 -10.25
CA THR A 214 -3.30 12.10 -9.63
C THR A 214 -4.37 12.03 -10.71
N ASP A 215 -5.59 11.68 -10.31
CA ASP A 215 -6.76 11.75 -11.20
C ASP A 215 -7.06 13.19 -11.64
N GLY A 216 -7.81 13.32 -12.74
CA GLY A 216 -8.18 14.58 -13.40
C GLY A 216 -9.38 15.30 -12.78
N ASP A 217 -9.86 14.85 -11.63
CA ASP A 217 -10.96 15.49 -10.91
C ASP A 217 -10.60 16.90 -10.42
N ALA A 218 -11.58 17.80 -10.40
CA ALA A 218 -11.36 19.22 -10.10
C ALA A 218 -10.64 19.49 -8.77
N LYS A 219 -10.87 18.65 -7.75
CA LYS A 219 -10.20 18.75 -6.45
C LYS A 219 -8.71 18.40 -6.52
N TYR A 220 -8.37 17.35 -7.27
CA TYR A 220 -7.00 16.93 -7.52
C TYR A 220 -6.28 17.92 -8.41
N LEU A 221 -6.90 18.37 -9.52
CA LEU A 221 -6.34 19.41 -10.38
C LEU A 221 -6.03 20.70 -9.61
N ARG A 222 -6.92 21.12 -8.70
CA ARG A 222 -6.66 22.27 -7.84
C ARG A 222 -5.49 22.04 -6.89
N ALA A 223 -5.41 20.87 -6.26
CA ALA A 223 -4.28 20.52 -5.39
C ALA A 223 -2.95 20.47 -6.16
N MET A 224 -2.97 19.88 -7.36
CA MET A 224 -1.82 19.79 -8.26
C MET A 224 -1.38 21.17 -8.74
N GLY A 225 -2.32 22.06 -9.08
CA GLY A 225 -1.99 23.45 -9.43
C GLY A 225 -1.25 24.17 -8.30
N LEU A 226 -1.71 24.01 -7.06
CA LEU A 226 -1.06 24.62 -5.88
C LEU A 226 0.34 24.05 -5.61
N VAL A 227 0.56 22.76 -5.88
CA VAL A 227 1.87 22.12 -5.61
C VAL A 227 2.83 22.21 -6.80
N SER A 228 2.36 22.55 -8.00
CA SER A 228 3.20 22.64 -9.20
C SER A 228 4.29 23.70 -9.04
N ASP A 229 3.97 24.86 -8.45
CA ASP A 229 4.96 25.91 -8.16
C ASP A 229 6.00 25.45 -7.12
N PHE A 230 5.56 24.63 -6.15
CA PHE A 230 6.45 24.04 -5.16
C PHE A 230 7.45 23.09 -5.83
N PHE A 231 7.00 22.16 -6.67
CA PHE A 231 7.92 21.23 -7.36
C PHE A 231 8.77 21.89 -8.44
N ALA A 232 8.24 22.89 -9.16
CA ALA A 232 8.98 23.62 -10.19
C ALA A 232 10.15 24.44 -9.59
N SER A 233 10.04 24.87 -8.34
CA SER A 233 11.08 25.65 -7.64
C SER A 233 12.16 24.80 -6.93
N LEU A 234 12.09 23.47 -7.01
CA LEU A 234 12.97 22.54 -6.27
C LEU A 234 14.43 22.37 -6.71
N PRO A 235 15.01 22.92 -7.81
CA PRO A 235 16.43 22.67 -8.05
C PRO A 235 17.35 23.37 -7.02
N TYR A 236 16.85 24.24 -6.13
CA TYR A 236 17.65 24.98 -5.13
C TYR A 236 16.92 25.27 -3.80
N PHE A 237 16.54 24.27 -2.99
CA PHE A 237 15.80 24.55 -1.74
C PHE A 237 16.52 24.18 -0.43
N LYS A 238 16.60 25.17 0.48
CA LYS A 238 16.59 25.02 1.95
C LYS A 238 15.17 25.37 2.44
N LEU A 239 14.51 24.42 3.09
CA LEU A 239 13.07 24.46 3.42
C LEU A 239 12.66 25.65 4.32
N ASP A 240 13.62 26.24 5.04
CA ASP A 240 13.37 27.24 6.08
C ASP A 240 13.10 28.66 5.53
N GLU A 241 13.40 28.90 4.24
CA GLU A 241 13.42 30.25 3.65
C GLU A 241 12.08 30.68 3.01
N ARG A 242 11.08 29.80 2.90
CA ARG A 242 9.74 30.16 2.39
C ARG A 242 8.58 29.63 3.23
N ARG A 243 8.44 30.13 4.46
CA ARG A 243 7.19 29.97 5.24
C ARG A 243 5.96 30.59 4.54
N ALA A 244 6.18 31.65 3.75
CA ALA A 244 5.13 32.37 3.03
C ALA A 244 4.48 31.59 1.87
N ALA A 245 5.09 30.53 1.34
CA ALA A 245 4.50 29.75 0.24
C ALA A 245 3.29 28.91 0.69
N PHE A 246 3.10 28.75 2.01
CA PHE A 246 2.03 27.95 2.60
C PHE A 246 1.20 28.70 3.66
N ASP A 247 1.38 30.02 3.80
CA ASP A 247 0.52 30.85 4.65
C ASP A 247 -0.87 31.03 3.99
N LEU A 248 -1.72 30.03 4.18
CA LEU A 248 -3.16 30.14 4.00
C LEU A 248 -3.73 30.93 5.18
N THR A 249 -3.57 32.25 5.15
CA THR A 249 -4.34 33.13 6.02
C THR A 249 -5.82 32.94 5.68
N THR A 250 -6.56 32.32 6.60
CA THR A 250 -8.02 32.38 6.62
C THR A 250 -8.43 33.83 6.86
N THR A 251 -8.60 34.61 5.79
CA THR A 251 -9.28 35.89 5.86
C THR A 251 -10.77 35.61 6.04
N THR A 252 -11.20 35.54 7.29
CA THR A 252 -12.57 35.84 7.68
C THR A 252 -12.84 37.30 7.30
N THR A 253 -13.43 37.51 6.13
CA THR A 253 -14.02 38.80 5.77
C THR A 253 -15.19 39.05 6.72
N THR A 254 -14.95 39.83 7.77
CA THR A 254 -16.03 40.43 8.55
C THR A 254 -16.61 41.56 7.71
N THR A 255 -17.66 41.26 6.96
CA THR A 255 -18.42 42.28 6.24
C THR A 255 -19.31 42.99 7.26
N THR A 256 -18.87 44.15 7.76
CA THR A 256 -19.75 45.13 8.38
C THR A 256 -20.43 45.95 7.30
N LYS A 257 -21.73 45.75 7.15
CA LYS A 257 -22.70 46.79 6.79
C LYS A 257 -23.99 46.52 7.55
#